data_AF-A0A8H3HR73-F1
#
_entry.id   AF-A0A8H3HR73-F1
#
_cell.length_a   1.000
_cell.length_b   1.000
_cell.length_c   1.000
_cell.angle_alpha   90.00
_cell.angle_beta   90.00
_cell.angle_gamma   90.00
#
_symmetry.space_group_name_H-M   'P 1'
#
loop_
_entity.id
_entity.type
_entity.pdbx_description
1 polymer ?
#
loop_
_entity_poly.entity_id
_entity_poly.type
_entity_poly.pdbx_seq_one_letter_code
_entity_poly.pdbx_strand_id
1 'polypeptide(L)'
;MPENPFVDVFSGDKAQFGSDSEAYAATVALLASKAATYGLPPTPEELDEEQQEILNDFGYMQAGTNLRFQPPQSLSIGRLVFDLDTSAGLAKTCTNFIALCKGDKGMCKNAPNKPLHYKGTAIHRIAKEFVAQGGDITRNDGSGGESIYGGRFADAKEGLKAKPEFGSLAMANSGKNSNTSQFFVVLTDNPAKIAKITGKYVVFGKARTTGEGKQVLQQLGALAGADERPLQPVWIESCGVLP
;
A
#
# COMPACT_ATOMS: atom_id res chain seq x y z
N MET A 1 10.11 -1.29 24.36
CA MET A 1 8.92 -0.52 23.95
C MET A 1 8.17 -1.34 22.91
N PRO A 2 6.83 -1.28 22.85
CA PRO A 2 6.10 -1.94 21.78
C PRO A 2 6.57 -1.36 20.44
N GLU A 3 6.99 -2.24 19.53
CA GLU A 3 7.38 -1.85 18.19
C GLU A 3 6.11 -1.51 17.39
N ASN A 4 6.07 -0.32 16.78
CA ASN A 4 4.95 0.15 15.97
C ASN A 4 5.30 0.01 14.49
N PRO A 5 4.98 -1.13 13.85
CA PRO A 5 5.23 -1.29 12.43
C PRO A 5 4.32 -0.38 11.61
N PHE A 6 4.79 -0.01 10.42
CA PHE A 6 4.03 0.77 9.46
C PHE A 6 4.16 0.22 8.04
N VAL A 7 3.18 0.54 7.20
CA VAL A 7 3.23 0.37 5.74
C VAL A 7 2.75 1.65 5.07
N ASP A 8 3.47 2.09 4.05
CA ASP A 8 3.10 3.19 3.16
C ASP A 8 2.40 2.60 1.94
N VAL A 9 1.12 2.93 1.80
CA VAL A 9 0.24 2.38 0.77
C VAL A 9 0.20 3.35 -0.39
N PHE A 10 0.40 2.81 -1.59
CA PHE A 10 0.33 3.55 -2.85
C PHE A 10 -0.63 2.85 -3.81
N SER A 11 -1.18 3.61 -4.76
CA SER A 11 -2.05 3.09 -5.81
C SER A 11 -2.03 3.94 -7.07
N GLY A 12 -2.26 3.28 -8.22
CA GLY A 12 -2.32 3.90 -9.54
C GLY A 12 -1.37 3.23 -10.52
N ASP A 13 -1.09 3.91 -11.64
CA ASP A 13 -0.21 3.44 -12.69
C ASP A 13 1.18 4.11 -12.57
N LYS A 14 2.20 3.31 -12.24
CA LYS A 14 3.59 3.79 -12.10
C LYS A 14 4.18 4.30 -13.41
N ALA A 15 3.84 3.68 -14.54
CA ALA A 15 4.38 4.06 -15.83
C ALA A 15 3.76 5.38 -16.29
N GLN A 16 2.44 5.51 -16.16
CA GLN A 16 1.75 6.77 -16.46
C GLN A 16 2.25 7.90 -15.55
N PHE A 17 2.38 7.66 -14.25
CA PHE A 17 2.93 8.66 -13.33
C PHE A 17 4.36 9.08 -13.70
N GLY A 18 5.21 8.15 -14.12
CA GLY A 18 6.56 8.44 -14.62
C GLY A 18 6.52 9.35 -15.85
N SER A 19 5.72 8.99 -16.85
CA SER A 19 5.54 9.80 -18.07
C SER A 19 4.99 11.19 -17.76
N ASP A 20 3.99 11.30 -16.88
CA ASP A 20 3.41 12.59 -16.48
C ASP A 20 4.41 13.45 -15.71
N SER A 21 5.24 12.82 -14.86
CA SER A 21 6.29 13.51 -14.12
C SER A 21 7.38 14.05 -15.04
N GLU A 22 7.80 13.28 -16.04
CA GLU A 22 8.77 13.71 -17.05
C GLU A 22 8.22 14.87 -17.89
N ALA A 23 6.98 14.75 -18.37
CA ALA A 23 6.30 15.80 -19.12
C ALA A 23 6.17 17.11 -18.32
N TYR A 24 5.78 17.02 -17.05
CA TYR A 24 5.66 18.19 -16.18
C TYR A 24 7.03 18.82 -15.89
N ALA A 25 8.06 18.01 -15.62
CA ALA A 25 9.42 18.49 -15.42
C ALA A 25 9.99 19.20 -16.67
N ALA A 26 9.67 18.70 -17.87
CA ALA A 26 10.04 19.35 -19.12
C ALA A 26 9.39 20.74 -19.25
N THR A 27 8.11 20.89 -18.90
CA THR A 27 7.42 22.20 -18.87
C THR A 27 8.09 23.16 -17.88
N VAL A 28 8.40 22.69 -16.67
CA VAL A 28 9.11 23.50 -15.65
C VAL A 28 10.47 23.97 -16.18
N ALA A 29 11.23 23.09 -16.81
CA ALA A 29 12.53 23.44 -17.39
C ALA A 29 12.41 24.46 -18.54
N LEU A 30 11.38 24.32 -19.38
CA LEU A 30 11.10 25.28 -20.46
C LEU A 30 10.80 26.66 -19.89
N LEU A 31 9.88 26.75 -18.93
CA LEU A 31 9.52 28.02 -18.27
C LEU A 31 10.71 28.64 -17.55
N ALA A 32 11.49 27.87 -16.82
CA ALA A 32 12.71 28.37 -16.17
C ALA A 32 13.68 29.04 -17.17
N SER A 33 13.74 28.56 -18.41
CA SER A 33 14.63 29.13 -19.44
C SER A 33 14.01 30.27 -20.25
N LYS A 34 12.68 30.29 -20.44
CA LYS A 34 12.01 31.18 -21.41
C LYS A 34 11.05 32.18 -20.77
N ALA A 35 10.52 31.91 -19.59
CA ALA A 35 9.39 32.65 -19.03
C ALA A 35 9.67 34.16 -18.95
N ALA A 36 10.82 34.55 -18.40
CA ALA A 36 11.22 35.96 -18.31
C ALA A 36 11.39 36.66 -19.67
N THR A 37 11.79 35.92 -20.72
CA THR A 37 12.00 36.49 -22.06
C THR A 37 10.66 36.83 -22.72
N TYR A 38 9.63 36.02 -22.46
CA TYR A 38 8.32 36.14 -23.10
C TYR A 38 7.24 36.70 -22.16
N GLY A 39 7.61 37.13 -20.95
CA GLY A 39 6.67 37.64 -19.96
C GLY A 39 5.68 36.59 -19.45
N LEU A 40 6.05 35.31 -19.48
CA LEU A 40 5.22 34.21 -18.99
C LEU A 40 5.39 34.04 -17.48
N PRO A 41 4.37 33.47 -16.80
CA PRO A 41 4.49 32.99 -15.43
C PRO A 41 5.65 31.97 -15.24
N PRO A 42 6.28 31.95 -14.06
CA PRO A 42 7.40 31.06 -13.76
C PRO A 42 7.00 29.60 -13.51
N THR A 43 5.73 29.32 -13.23
CA THR A 43 5.23 27.98 -12.91
C THR A 43 4.16 27.54 -13.92
N PRO A 44 4.08 26.23 -14.25
CA PRO A 44 3.09 25.75 -15.21
C PRO A 44 1.64 26.03 -14.81
N GLU A 45 1.33 26.04 -13.52
CA GLU A 45 -0.01 26.21 -12.96
C GLU A 45 -0.54 27.65 -13.06
N GLU A 46 0.36 28.62 -13.22
CA GLU A 46 0.01 30.03 -13.35
C GLU A 46 -0.28 30.44 -14.80
N LEU A 47 0.03 29.57 -15.78
CA LEU A 47 -0.25 29.82 -17.18
C LEU A 47 -1.76 29.79 -17.45
N ASP A 48 -2.25 30.79 -18.18
CA ASP A 48 -3.60 30.75 -18.72
C ASP A 48 -3.71 29.78 -19.92
N GLU A 49 -4.94 29.52 -20.37
CA GLU A 49 -5.20 28.57 -21.45
C GLU A 49 -4.50 28.96 -22.77
N GLU A 50 -4.48 30.26 -23.11
CA GLU A 50 -3.82 30.75 -24.33
C GLU A 50 -2.31 30.54 -24.28
N GLN A 51 -1.68 30.81 -23.14
CA GLN A 51 -0.24 30.60 -22.91
C GLN A 51 0.12 29.11 -22.97
N GLN A 52 -0.73 28.24 -22.43
CA GLN A 52 -0.54 26.79 -22.51
C GLN A 52 -0.62 26.27 -23.95
N GLU A 53 -1.56 26.77 -24.75
CA GLU A 53 -1.68 26.43 -26.17
C GLU A 53 -0.44 26.87 -26.96
N ILE A 54 0.02 28.11 -26.77
CA ILE A 54 1.22 28.63 -27.43
C ILE A 54 2.46 27.78 -27.08
N LEU A 55 2.61 27.40 -25.81
CA LEU A 55 3.73 26.58 -25.37
C LEU A 55 3.66 25.15 -25.92
N ASN A 56 2.46 24.58 -26.03
CA ASN A 56 2.27 23.29 -26.68
C ASN A 56 2.68 23.32 -28.15
N ASP A 57 2.26 24.34 -28.90
CA ASP A 57 2.65 24.51 -30.29
C ASP A 57 4.16 24.67 -30.43
N PHE A 58 4.78 25.47 -29.55
CA PHE A 58 6.23 25.66 -29.55
C PHE A 58 7.01 24.38 -29.17
N GLY A 59 6.55 23.67 -28.14
CA GLY A 59 7.15 22.42 -27.67
C GLY A 59 7.04 21.29 -28.69
N TYR A 60 5.91 21.23 -29.40
CA TYR A 60 5.69 20.30 -30.50
C TYR A 60 6.65 20.58 -31.68
N MET A 61 6.82 21.85 -32.05
CA MET A 61 7.66 22.26 -33.18
C MET A 61 9.17 22.12 -32.93
N GLN A 62 9.66 22.25 -31.70
CA GLN A 62 11.11 22.20 -31.43
C GLN A 62 11.64 20.82 -31.03
N ALA A 63 10.82 19.96 -30.41
CA ALA A 63 11.32 18.72 -29.81
C ALA A 63 10.32 17.56 -29.75
N GLY A 64 9.10 17.70 -30.30
CA GLY A 64 8.06 16.67 -30.18
C GLY A 64 7.73 16.31 -28.72
N THR A 65 7.98 17.25 -27.79
CA THR A 65 7.85 17.01 -26.36
C THR A 65 6.40 17.23 -25.96
N ASN A 66 5.78 16.24 -25.32
CA ASN A 66 4.44 16.38 -24.76
C ASN A 66 4.55 17.16 -23.44
N LEU A 67 4.09 18.41 -23.42
CA LEU A 67 4.14 19.25 -22.22
C LEU A 67 2.94 18.95 -21.32
N ARG A 68 3.14 19.13 -20.02
CA ARG A 68 2.10 19.00 -19.00
C ARG A 68 2.12 20.21 -18.07
N PHE A 69 0.96 20.81 -17.84
CA PHE A 69 0.82 22.05 -17.06
C PHE A 69 0.25 21.85 -15.66
N GLN A 70 -0.19 20.64 -15.35
CA GLN A 70 -0.66 20.25 -14.03
C GLN A 70 0.31 19.24 -13.42
N PRO A 71 0.61 19.29 -12.12
CA PRO A 71 1.47 18.31 -11.50
C PRO A 71 0.85 16.91 -11.63
N PRO A 72 1.67 15.84 -11.73
CA PRO A 72 1.17 14.48 -11.74
C PRO A 72 0.46 14.20 -10.41
N GLN A 73 -0.67 13.47 -10.46
CA GLN A 73 -1.38 13.08 -9.25
C GLN A 73 -0.51 12.13 -8.42
N SER A 74 -0.33 12.43 -7.13
CA SER A 74 0.43 11.56 -6.24
C SER A 74 -0.16 10.15 -6.19
N LEU A 75 0.71 9.14 -6.30
CA LEU A 75 0.36 7.74 -6.12
C LEU A 75 0.18 7.35 -4.64
N SER A 76 0.58 8.21 -3.71
CA SER A 76 0.51 7.91 -2.27
C SER A 76 -0.94 7.96 -1.76
N ILE A 77 -1.41 6.84 -1.22
CA ILE A 77 -2.67 6.78 -0.43
C ILE A 77 -2.41 7.25 1.00
N GLY A 78 -1.25 6.91 1.55
CA GLY A 78 -0.80 7.32 2.89
C GLY A 78 -0.29 6.17 3.73
N ARG A 79 0.01 6.44 5.00
CA ARG A 79 0.60 5.50 5.95
C ARG A 79 -0.43 4.83 6.85
N LEU A 80 -0.33 3.49 6.96
CA LEU A 80 -0.93 2.74 8.07
C LEU A 80 0.13 2.45 9.13
N VAL A 81 -0.13 2.87 10.37
CA VAL A 81 0.65 2.48 11.54
C VAL A 81 -0.17 1.47 12.33
N PHE A 82 0.46 0.39 12.78
CA PHE A 82 -0.21 -0.67 13.51
C PHE A 82 0.24 -0.71 14.96
N ASP A 83 -0.74 -0.80 15.86
CA ASP A 83 -0.52 -1.12 17.26
C ASP A 83 -0.73 -2.63 17.42
N LEU A 84 0.34 -3.36 17.73
CA LEU A 84 0.31 -4.83 17.85
C LEU A 84 -0.06 -5.28 19.26
N ASP A 85 -0.74 -6.42 19.36
CA ASP A 85 -1.05 -7.04 20.64
C ASP A 85 0.22 -7.58 21.30
N THR A 86 0.46 -7.20 22.55
CA THR A 86 1.67 -7.55 23.32
C THR A 86 1.51 -8.83 24.14
N SER A 87 0.39 -9.54 24.02
CA SER A 87 0.13 -10.79 24.72
C SER A 87 1.16 -11.86 24.33
N ALA A 88 1.67 -12.60 25.32
CA ALA A 88 2.73 -13.59 25.10
C ALA A 88 2.38 -14.66 24.05
N GLY A 89 1.10 -15.08 23.97
CA GLY A 89 0.63 -16.05 22.97
C GLY A 89 0.72 -15.54 21.52
N LEU A 90 0.73 -14.22 21.31
CA LEU A 90 0.82 -13.59 19.99
C LEU A 90 2.25 -13.19 19.60
N ALA A 91 3.24 -13.36 20.49
CA ALA A 91 4.61 -12.94 20.26
C ALA A 91 5.19 -13.50 18.95
N LYS A 92 4.89 -14.77 18.61
CA LYS A 92 5.33 -15.39 17.35
C LYS A 92 4.69 -14.71 16.13
N THR A 93 3.38 -14.46 16.17
CA THR A 93 2.66 -13.78 15.07
C THR A 93 3.16 -12.34 14.88
N CYS A 94 3.29 -11.59 15.98
CA CYS A 94 3.76 -10.21 15.95
C CYS A 94 5.22 -10.12 15.45
N THR A 95 6.10 -11.01 15.93
CA THR A 95 7.51 -11.07 15.48
C THR A 95 7.61 -11.33 13.97
N ASN A 96 6.77 -12.21 13.44
CA ASN A 96 6.72 -12.47 12.00
C ASN A 96 6.36 -11.20 11.20
N PHE A 97 5.28 -10.52 11.57
CA PHE A 97 4.85 -9.31 10.87
C PHE A 97 5.88 -8.18 10.97
N ILE A 98 6.41 -7.93 12.19
CA ILE A 98 7.47 -6.95 12.44
C ILE A 98 8.69 -7.21 11.56
N ALA A 99 9.19 -8.44 11.54
CA ALA A 99 10.39 -8.79 10.80
C ALA A 99 10.19 -8.62 9.29
N LEU A 100 8.99 -8.95 8.79
CA LEU A 100 8.60 -8.72 7.39
C LEU A 100 8.40 -7.23 7.07
N CYS A 101 8.07 -6.37 8.05
CA CYS A 101 8.11 -4.92 7.86
C CYS A 101 9.54 -4.38 7.82
N LYS A 102 10.46 -4.92 8.63
CA LYS A 102 11.88 -4.51 8.66
C LYS A 102 12.68 -5.01 7.47
N GLY A 103 12.36 -6.20 6.96
CA GLY A 103 13.12 -6.85 5.89
C GLY A 103 14.48 -7.40 6.31
N ASP A 104 14.71 -7.65 7.60
CA ASP A 104 16.03 -7.99 8.17
C ASP A 104 16.34 -9.50 8.25
N LYS A 105 15.44 -10.35 7.74
CA LYS A 105 15.57 -11.82 7.79
C LYS A 105 16.15 -12.46 6.53
N GLY A 106 16.60 -11.66 5.56
CA GLY A 106 17.19 -12.16 4.32
C GLY A 106 16.15 -12.65 3.32
N MET A 107 16.41 -13.79 2.67
CA MET A 107 15.59 -14.32 1.57
C MET A 107 14.66 -15.45 2.03
N CYS A 108 13.54 -15.62 1.32
CA CYS A 108 12.63 -16.75 1.52
C CYS A 108 13.34 -18.08 1.22
N LYS A 109 13.07 -19.12 2.01
CA LYS A 109 13.64 -20.45 1.80
C LYS A 109 13.02 -21.15 0.59
N ASN A 110 11.71 -21.00 0.38
CA ASN A 110 10.97 -21.66 -0.69
C ASN A 110 10.85 -20.80 -1.95
N ALA A 111 11.34 -19.55 -1.90
CA ALA A 111 11.46 -18.66 -3.05
C ALA A 111 12.77 -17.85 -2.94
N PRO A 112 13.94 -18.46 -3.20
CA PRO A 112 15.26 -17.88 -2.86
C PRO A 112 15.57 -16.49 -3.45
N ASN A 113 14.86 -16.10 -4.52
CA ASN A 113 15.01 -14.79 -5.17
C ASN A 113 14.04 -13.72 -4.61
N LYS A 114 13.32 -14.03 -3.52
CA LYS A 114 12.33 -13.14 -2.90
C LYS A 114 12.75 -12.80 -1.47
N PRO A 115 12.88 -11.52 -1.10
CA PRO A 115 13.21 -11.14 0.26
C PRO A 115 12.05 -11.43 1.22
N LEU A 116 12.36 -11.71 2.48
CA LEU A 116 11.40 -11.73 3.58
C LEU A 116 11.03 -10.29 3.97
N HIS A 117 10.31 -9.58 3.08
CA HIS A 117 10.02 -8.15 3.21
C HIS A 117 8.72 -7.77 2.51
N TYR A 118 7.90 -6.90 3.14
CA TYR A 118 6.65 -6.40 2.55
C TYR A 118 6.84 -5.29 1.52
N LYS A 119 7.99 -4.61 1.50
CA LYS A 119 8.26 -3.55 0.52
C LYS A 119 8.11 -4.08 -0.91
N GLY A 120 7.33 -3.37 -1.71
CA GLY A 120 7.03 -3.69 -3.10
C GLY A 120 5.95 -4.76 -3.29
N THR A 121 5.33 -5.26 -2.21
CA THR A 121 4.26 -6.25 -2.33
C THR A 121 2.91 -5.63 -2.59
N ALA A 122 2.04 -6.37 -3.28
CA ALA A 122 0.69 -5.93 -3.60
C ALA A 122 -0.27 -6.07 -2.41
N ILE A 123 -1.26 -5.18 -2.35
CA ILE A 123 -2.55 -5.45 -1.70
C ILE A 123 -3.41 -6.10 -2.77
N HIS A 124 -3.23 -7.40 -2.98
CA HIS A 124 -3.74 -8.15 -4.13
C HIS A 124 -5.25 -8.41 -4.09
N ARG A 125 -5.90 -8.22 -2.94
CA ARG A 125 -7.34 -8.41 -2.78
C ARG A 125 -7.95 -7.34 -1.89
N ILE A 126 -9.00 -6.67 -2.35
CA ILE A 126 -9.81 -5.73 -1.59
C ILE A 126 -11.28 -6.11 -1.77
N ALA A 127 -11.86 -6.70 -0.74
CA ALA A 127 -13.27 -7.02 -0.69
C ALA A 127 -14.03 -5.83 -0.10
N LYS A 128 -14.92 -5.23 -0.90
CA LYS A 128 -15.68 -4.02 -0.54
C LYS A 128 -16.40 -4.22 0.80
N GLU A 129 -16.23 -3.26 1.70
CA GLU A 129 -16.79 -3.28 3.05
C GLU A 129 -16.51 -4.62 3.76
N PHE A 130 -15.31 -5.19 3.62
CA PHE A 130 -14.95 -6.41 4.33
C PHE A 130 -13.49 -6.39 4.76
N VAL A 131 -12.54 -6.63 3.86
CA VAL A 131 -11.12 -6.68 4.17
C VAL A 131 -10.26 -6.21 2.99
N ALA A 132 -9.11 -5.61 3.28
CA ALA A 132 -8.00 -5.47 2.33
C ALA A 132 -6.89 -6.44 2.73
N GLN A 133 -6.44 -7.27 1.78
CA GLN A 133 -5.49 -8.35 1.99
C GLN A 133 -4.25 -8.13 1.11
N GLY A 134 -3.09 -8.34 1.72
CA GLY A 134 -1.79 -8.24 1.07
C GLY A 134 -0.77 -9.15 1.73
N GLY A 135 0.51 -8.84 1.50
CA GLY A 135 1.62 -9.56 2.14
C GLY A 135 1.97 -10.89 1.48
N ASP A 136 1.55 -11.12 0.24
CA ASP A 136 2.12 -12.19 -0.59
C ASP A 136 3.50 -11.77 -1.11
N ILE A 137 4.53 -12.03 -0.30
CA ILE A 137 5.92 -11.64 -0.58
C ILE A 137 6.58 -12.45 -1.70
N THR A 138 5.96 -13.55 -2.16
CA THR A 138 6.59 -14.44 -3.14
C THR A 138 5.98 -14.31 -4.54
N ARG A 139 4.66 -14.09 -4.64
CA ARG A 139 3.94 -14.09 -5.92
C ARG A 139 3.08 -12.86 -6.19
N ASN A 140 2.77 -12.04 -5.18
CA ASN A 140 1.92 -10.85 -5.30
C ASN A 140 0.48 -11.09 -5.81
N ASP A 141 0.00 -12.34 -5.82
CA ASP A 141 -1.33 -12.69 -6.34
C ASP A 141 -2.22 -13.39 -5.31
N GLY A 142 -1.69 -13.63 -4.11
CA GLY A 142 -2.38 -14.31 -3.01
C GLY A 142 -2.17 -15.83 -2.99
N SER A 143 -1.49 -16.41 -3.99
CA SER A 143 -1.16 -17.84 -4.02
C SER A 143 0.14 -18.19 -3.28
N GLY A 144 0.90 -17.17 -2.84
CA GLY A 144 2.21 -17.33 -2.23
C GLY A 144 2.30 -16.90 -0.76
N GLY A 145 3.48 -16.40 -0.40
CA GLY A 145 3.87 -15.98 0.94
C GLY A 145 4.69 -17.02 1.72
N GLU A 146 5.54 -16.53 2.60
CA GLU A 146 6.37 -17.34 3.49
C GLU A 146 6.58 -16.60 4.83
N SER A 147 6.41 -17.28 5.96
CA SER A 147 6.78 -16.67 7.25
C SER A 147 8.30 -16.67 7.44
N ILE A 148 8.78 -15.83 8.35
CA ILE A 148 10.20 -15.80 8.75
C ILE A 148 10.71 -17.13 9.34
N TYR A 149 9.80 -18.07 9.61
CA TYR A 149 10.10 -19.39 10.16
C TYR A 149 10.34 -20.46 9.07
N GLY A 150 10.23 -20.11 7.79
CA GLY A 150 10.52 -21.01 6.66
C GLY A 150 9.29 -21.74 6.11
N GLY A 151 8.13 -21.09 6.07
CA GLY A 151 6.88 -21.67 5.57
C GLY A 151 5.67 -21.23 6.37
N ARG A 152 4.81 -22.18 6.73
CA ARG A 152 3.61 -21.96 7.54
C ARG A 152 3.91 -22.03 9.04
N PHE A 153 3.10 -21.35 9.86
CA PHE A 153 3.13 -21.48 11.31
C PHE A 153 1.72 -21.57 11.93
N ALA A 154 1.67 -22.15 13.13
CA ALA A 154 0.44 -22.47 13.86
C ALA A 154 -0.35 -21.22 14.30
N ASP A 155 -1.66 -21.41 14.48
CA ASP A 155 -2.55 -20.36 14.98
C ASP A 155 -2.26 -20.06 16.46
N ALA A 156 -2.23 -18.78 16.83
CA ALA A 156 -2.23 -18.37 18.22
C ALA A 156 -3.66 -18.38 18.77
N LYS A 157 -3.91 -19.12 19.86
CA LYS A 157 -5.25 -19.30 20.43
C LYS A 157 -5.86 -17.98 20.90
N GLU A 158 -5.04 -17.10 21.43
CA GLU A 158 -5.42 -15.76 21.90
C GLU A 158 -6.01 -14.93 20.76
N GLY A 159 -5.33 -14.88 19.61
CA GLY A 159 -5.80 -14.15 18.44
C GLY A 159 -7.04 -14.75 17.79
N LEU A 160 -7.27 -16.06 17.92
CA LEU A 160 -8.52 -16.69 17.49
C LEU A 160 -9.71 -16.32 18.40
N LYS A 161 -9.47 -16.01 19.67
CA LYS A 161 -10.52 -15.60 20.62
C LYS A 161 -10.87 -14.12 20.50
N ALA A 162 -9.96 -13.31 19.97
CA ALA A 162 -10.18 -11.88 19.77
C ALA A 162 -11.34 -11.64 18.78
N LYS A 163 -12.19 -10.67 19.09
CA LYS A 163 -13.28 -10.23 18.22
C LYS A 163 -12.72 -9.23 17.20
N PRO A 164 -12.76 -9.51 15.88
CA PRO A 164 -12.34 -8.55 14.88
C PRO A 164 -13.27 -7.33 14.86
N GLU A 165 -12.71 -6.17 14.54
CA GLU A 165 -13.38 -4.89 14.39
C GLU A 165 -12.75 -4.08 13.25
N PHE A 166 -13.36 -2.95 12.87
CA PHE A 166 -12.79 -2.06 11.86
C PHE A 166 -11.35 -1.67 12.22
N GLY A 167 -10.43 -1.87 11.27
CA GLY A 167 -9.00 -1.66 11.44
C GLY A 167 -8.23 -2.83 12.06
N SER A 168 -8.88 -3.91 12.52
CA SER A 168 -8.16 -5.09 13.03
C SER A 168 -7.21 -5.66 11.99
N LEU A 169 -6.00 -5.99 12.43
CA LEU A 169 -4.96 -6.67 11.66
C LEU A 169 -4.98 -8.16 12.00
N ALA A 170 -5.10 -9.01 10.98
CA ALA A 170 -5.18 -10.46 11.16
C ALA A 170 -4.42 -11.23 10.08
N MET A 171 -3.98 -12.44 10.43
CA MET A 171 -3.29 -13.32 9.49
C MET A 171 -4.28 -13.90 8.48
N ALA A 172 -3.96 -13.81 7.19
CA ALA A 172 -4.64 -14.61 6.18
C ALA A 172 -4.08 -16.04 6.21
N ASN A 173 -4.93 -17.04 6.00
CA ASN A 173 -4.54 -18.44 6.01
C ASN A 173 -5.40 -19.26 5.03
N SER A 174 -4.96 -20.48 4.74
CA SER A 174 -5.68 -21.45 3.89
C SER A 174 -6.28 -22.59 4.74
N GLY A 175 -6.67 -22.28 5.97
CA GLY A 175 -7.11 -23.26 6.98
C GLY A 175 -6.26 -23.22 8.25
N LYS A 176 -6.63 -24.07 9.21
CA LYS A 176 -5.99 -24.11 10.54
C LYS A 176 -4.47 -24.27 10.42
N ASN A 177 -3.73 -23.52 11.24
CA ASN A 177 -2.28 -23.59 11.37
C ASN A 177 -1.50 -23.36 10.06
N SER A 178 -2.01 -22.49 9.19
CA SER A 178 -1.41 -22.23 7.87
C SER A 178 -0.99 -20.79 7.63
N ASN A 179 -0.69 -20.04 8.69
CA ASN A 179 -0.27 -18.64 8.61
C ASN A 179 1.11 -18.53 7.93
N THR A 180 1.29 -17.57 7.03
CA THR A 180 2.55 -17.29 6.33
C THR A 180 2.96 -15.82 6.51
N SER A 181 3.16 -15.07 5.42
CA SER A 181 3.35 -13.63 5.42
C SER A 181 2.06 -12.86 5.16
N GLN A 182 1.03 -13.49 4.58
CA GLN A 182 -0.17 -12.79 4.18
C GLN A 182 -0.99 -12.32 5.38
N PHE A 183 -1.50 -11.10 5.30
CA PHE A 183 -2.33 -10.47 6.31
C PHE A 183 -3.52 -9.76 5.65
N PHE A 184 -4.52 -9.42 6.45
CA PHE A 184 -5.55 -8.50 6.05
C PHE A 184 -5.88 -7.49 7.14
N VAL A 185 -6.37 -6.33 6.71
CA VAL A 185 -6.95 -5.31 7.58
C VAL A 185 -8.46 -5.28 7.36
N VAL A 186 -9.22 -5.28 8.45
CA VAL A 186 -10.68 -5.27 8.42
C VAL A 186 -11.18 -3.86 8.05
N LEU A 187 -12.07 -3.79 7.04
CA LEU A 187 -12.63 -2.56 6.50
C LEU A 187 -14.13 -2.39 6.78
N THR A 188 -14.66 -3.13 7.76
CA THR A 188 -16.09 -3.11 8.09
C THR A 188 -16.33 -3.15 9.59
N ASP A 189 -17.44 -2.55 10.00
CA ASP A 189 -18.07 -2.63 11.31
C ASP A 189 -19.35 -3.48 11.27
N ASN A 190 -19.73 -4.00 10.10
CA ASN A 190 -20.95 -4.78 9.92
C ASN A 190 -20.87 -6.11 10.69
N PRO A 191 -21.76 -6.36 11.69
CA PRO A 191 -21.67 -7.54 12.53
C PRO A 191 -21.76 -8.88 11.78
N ALA A 192 -22.54 -8.95 10.70
CA ALA A 192 -22.69 -10.17 9.91
C ALA A 192 -21.42 -10.51 9.12
N LYS A 193 -20.69 -9.48 8.66
CA LYS A 193 -19.40 -9.68 7.98
C LYS A 193 -18.29 -10.03 8.98
N ILE A 194 -18.27 -9.37 10.14
CA ILE A 194 -17.36 -9.70 11.24
C ILE A 194 -17.53 -11.16 11.67
N ALA A 195 -18.77 -11.64 11.83
CA ALA A 195 -19.04 -13.03 12.18
C ALA A 195 -18.44 -14.06 11.19
N LYS A 196 -18.21 -13.69 9.92
CA LYS A 196 -17.58 -14.59 8.94
C LYS A 196 -16.10 -14.87 9.24
N ILE A 197 -15.41 -13.97 9.94
CA ILE A 197 -13.97 -14.05 10.23
C ILE A 197 -13.64 -14.33 11.71
N THR A 198 -14.57 -14.09 12.62
CA THR A 198 -14.43 -14.42 14.05
C THR A 198 -14.07 -15.89 14.26
N GLY A 199 -13.03 -16.15 15.07
CA GLY A 199 -12.61 -17.52 15.42
C GLY A 199 -11.84 -18.27 14.32
N LYS A 200 -11.63 -17.67 13.15
CA LYS A 200 -10.99 -18.34 11.99
C LYS A 200 -9.60 -17.82 11.65
N TYR A 201 -9.33 -16.57 12.01
CA TYR A 201 -8.08 -15.88 11.69
C TYR A 201 -7.48 -15.31 12.96
N VAL A 202 -6.16 -15.40 13.09
CA VAL A 202 -5.43 -14.87 14.24
C VAL A 202 -5.41 -13.35 14.12
N VAL A 203 -6.20 -12.65 14.94
CA VAL A 203 -6.09 -11.20 15.13
C VAL A 203 -4.89 -10.94 16.03
N PHE A 204 -4.00 -10.05 15.63
CA PHE A 204 -2.73 -9.81 16.34
C PHE A 204 -2.36 -8.33 16.48
N GLY A 205 -3.26 -7.43 16.09
CA GLY A 205 -3.06 -6.00 16.23
C GLY A 205 -4.19 -5.22 15.57
N LYS A 206 -3.98 -3.91 15.42
CA LYS A 206 -4.93 -3.01 14.78
C LYS A 206 -4.19 -1.86 14.09
N ALA A 207 -4.64 -1.48 12.90
CA ALA A 207 -4.25 -0.22 12.29
C ALA A 207 -4.84 0.95 13.08
N ARG A 208 -4.10 2.06 13.21
CA ARG A 208 -4.66 3.29 13.80
C ARG A 208 -5.82 3.80 12.96
N THR A 209 -6.99 3.93 13.59
CA THR A 209 -8.25 4.29 12.91
C THR A 209 -8.64 5.76 13.11
N THR A 210 -7.66 6.62 13.38
CA THR A 210 -7.81 8.07 13.51
C THR A 210 -6.87 8.78 12.54
N GLY A 211 -7.15 10.03 12.20
CA GLY A 211 -6.33 10.83 11.28
C GLY A 211 -6.11 10.13 9.93
N GLU A 212 -4.85 10.13 9.47
CA GLU A 212 -4.42 9.54 8.21
C GLU A 212 -4.80 8.06 8.08
N GLY A 213 -4.62 7.25 9.13
CA GLY A 213 -4.90 5.81 9.07
C GLY A 213 -6.37 5.51 8.75
N LYS A 214 -7.31 6.33 9.25
CA LYS A 214 -8.73 6.21 8.87
C LYS A 214 -8.95 6.51 7.38
N GLN A 215 -8.31 7.55 6.87
CA GLN A 215 -8.42 7.96 5.47
C GLN A 215 -7.87 6.88 4.54
N VAL A 216 -6.72 6.30 4.87
CA VAL A 216 -6.11 5.19 4.11
C VAL A 216 -7.04 3.98 4.07
N LEU A 217 -7.64 3.58 5.19
CA LEU A 217 -8.59 2.45 5.22
C LEU A 217 -9.84 2.71 4.39
N GLN A 218 -10.36 3.93 4.40
CA GLN A 218 -11.52 4.33 3.58
C GLN A 218 -11.18 4.33 2.09
N GLN A 219 -10.02 4.87 1.71
CA GLN A 219 -9.54 4.87 0.33
C GLN A 219 -9.29 3.46 -0.19
N LEU A 220 -8.66 2.59 0.61
CA LEU A 220 -8.53 1.17 0.28
C LEU A 220 -9.90 0.54 -0.01
N GLY A 221 -10.90 0.77 0.84
CA GLY A 221 -12.26 0.26 0.62
C GLY A 221 -12.92 0.77 -0.68
N ALA A 222 -12.61 1.99 -1.11
CA ALA A 222 -13.11 2.57 -2.35
C ALA A 222 -12.47 1.97 -3.61
N LEU A 223 -11.28 1.35 -3.47
CA LEU A 223 -10.56 0.69 -4.56
C LEU A 223 -10.99 -0.76 -4.80
N ALA A 224 -12.01 -1.24 -4.09
CA ALA A 224 -12.53 -2.60 -4.25
C ALA A 224 -13.21 -2.80 -5.62
N GLY A 225 -12.67 -3.68 -6.45
CA GLY A 225 -13.30 -4.15 -7.68
C GLY A 225 -14.38 -5.20 -7.43
N ALA A 226 -15.15 -5.49 -8.49
CA ALA A 226 -16.30 -6.41 -8.41
C ALA A 226 -15.90 -7.86 -8.11
N ASP A 227 -14.70 -8.28 -8.51
CA ASP A 227 -14.12 -9.61 -8.29
C ASP A 227 -13.18 -9.64 -7.06
N GLU A 228 -13.29 -8.65 -6.18
CA GLU A 228 -12.42 -8.40 -5.03
C GLU A 228 -10.95 -8.11 -5.41
N ARG A 229 -10.61 -7.95 -6.70
CA ARG A 229 -9.33 -7.38 -7.10
C ARG A 229 -9.40 -5.85 -7.04
N PRO A 230 -8.30 -5.15 -6.71
CA PRO A 230 -8.28 -3.70 -6.75
C PRO A 230 -8.62 -3.15 -8.15
N LEU A 231 -9.37 -2.05 -8.21
CA LEU A 231 -9.72 -1.35 -9.47
C LEU A 231 -8.50 -0.85 -10.26
N GLN A 232 -7.40 -0.62 -9.55
CA GLN A 232 -6.09 -0.23 -10.07
C GLN A 232 -5.03 -0.81 -9.13
N PRO A 233 -3.76 -0.94 -9.56
CA PRO A 233 -2.71 -1.50 -8.70
C PRO A 233 -2.63 -0.81 -7.34
N VAL A 234 -2.45 -1.60 -6.28
CA VAL A 234 -2.24 -1.13 -4.90
C VAL A 234 -1.06 -1.89 -4.33
N TRP A 235 -0.09 -1.20 -3.74
CA TRP A 235 1.13 -1.83 -3.20
C TRP A 235 1.65 -1.10 -1.96
N ILE A 236 2.54 -1.79 -1.25
CA ILE A 236 3.32 -1.25 -0.14
C ILE A 236 4.60 -0.66 -0.72
N GLU A 237 4.74 0.66 -0.78
CA GLU A 237 5.93 1.32 -1.33
C GLU A 237 7.10 1.30 -0.32
N SER A 238 6.80 1.47 0.96
CA SER A 238 7.75 1.34 2.05
C SER A 238 7.09 0.77 3.31
N CYS A 239 7.88 0.13 4.15
CA CYS A 239 7.45 -0.38 5.44
C CYS A 239 8.62 -0.41 6.41
N GLY A 240 8.32 -0.55 7.69
CA GLY A 240 9.33 -0.57 8.73
C GLY A 240 8.72 -0.55 10.11
N VAL A 241 9.52 -0.13 11.09
CA VAL A 241 9.09 0.08 12.48
C VAL A 241 9.47 1.49 12.88
N LEU A 242 8.53 2.20 13.51
CA LEU A 242 8.79 3.55 14.02
C LEU A 242 9.77 3.50 15.22
N PRO A 243 10.64 4.50 15.36
CA PRO A 243 11.56 4.63 16.51
C PRO A 243 10.85 4.67 17.87
#